data_AF-A0A537R490-F1
#
_entry.id   AF-A0A537R490-F1
#
_cell.length_a   1.000
_cell.length_b   1.000
_cell.length_c   1.000
_cell.angle_alpha   90.00
_cell.angle_beta   90.00
_cell.angle_gamma   90.00
#
_symmetry.space_group_name_H-M   'P 1'
#
loop_
_entity.id
_entity.type
_entity.pdbx_description
1 polymer ?
#
loop_
_entity_poly.entity_id
_entity_poly.type
_entity_poly.pdbx_seq_one_letter_code
_entity_poly.pdbx_strand_id
1 'polypeptide(L)'
;MGEPGIMDLRPSVLAAFAYTVVVVAFASYVAWFWLVRNYPPTRVSAFTFLSPVFGVMAGNLMLGEAFTPSLAAALALIAFGIYLVNRSRQG
;
A
#
# COMPACT_ATOMS: atom_id res chain seq x y z
N MET A 1 -17.53 34.99 -0.25
CA MET A 1 -17.23 33.56 -0.03
C MET A 1 -17.91 32.80 -1.15
N GLY A 2 -17.20 32.60 -2.26
CA GLY A 2 -17.74 32.07 -3.52
C GLY A 2 -16.86 30.96 -4.07
N GLU A 3 -16.48 30.01 -3.19
CA GLU A 3 -15.87 28.78 -3.65
C GLU A 3 -16.97 28.00 -4.39
N PRO A 4 -16.79 27.66 -5.69
CA PRO A 4 -17.73 26.79 -6.37
C PRO A 4 -17.84 25.53 -5.52
N GLY A 5 -19.05 25.32 -4.98
CA GLY A 5 -19.28 24.28 -4.00
C GLY A 5 -18.78 22.94 -4.55
N ILE A 6 -18.32 22.09 -3.64
CA ILE A 6 -17.82 20.71 -3.86
C ILE A 6 -18.78 19.83 -4.70
N MET A 7 -19.95 20.36 -5.05
CA MET A 7 -20.98 19.83 -5.95
C MET A 7 -20.75 20.14 -7.44
N ASP A 8 -19.60 20.69 -7.83
CA ASP A 8 -19.20 20.68 -9.24
C ASP A 8 -18.83 19.24 -9.61
N LEU A 9 -19.85 18.41 -9.86
CA LEU A 9 -19.81 17.00 -10.21
C LEU A 9 -19.16 16.85 -11.59
N ARG A 10 -17.88 17.18 -11.67
CA ARG A 10 -17.07 17.02 -12.87
C ARG A 10 -16.96 15.53 -13.13
N PRO A 11 -17.09 15.08 -14.40
CA PRO A 11 -16.95 13.67 -14.76
C PRO A 11 -15.64 13.04 -14.25
N SER A 12 -14.58 13.85 -14.11
CA SER A 12 -13.30 13.42 -13.54
C SER A 12 -13.37 13.08 -12.05
N VAL A 13 -14.14 13.84 -11.25
CA VAL A 13 -14.33 13.57 -9.82
C VAL A 13 -15.15 12.31 -9.63
N LEU A 14 -16.21 12.15 -10.42
CA LEU A 14 -17.03 10.94 -10.38
C LEU A 14 -16.25 9.70 -10.82
N ALA A 15 -15.42 9.81 -11.87
CA ALA A 15 -14.56 8.72 -12.32
C ALA A 15 -13.50 8.36 -11.27
N ALA A 16 -12.84 9.35 -10.65
CA ALA A 16 -11.88 9.10 -9.58
C ALA A 16 -12.52 8.44 -8.36
N PHE A 17 -13.74 8.89 -7.99
CA PHE A 17 -14.52 8.29 -6.91
C PHE A 17 -14.94 6.84 -7.25
N ALA A 18 -15.45 6.59 -8.45
CA ALA A 18 -15.79 5.24 -8.90
C ALA A 18 -14.57 4.32 -8.90
N TYR A 19 -13.41 4.81 -9.35
CA TYR A 19 -12.16 4.06 -9.33
C TYR A 19 -11.75 3.67 -7.90
N THR A 20 -11.75 4.60 -6.95
CA THR A 20 -11.39 4.29 -5.57
C THR A 20 -12.39 3.35 -4.90
N VAL A 21 -13.69 3.48 -5.18
CA VAL A 21 -14.70 2.57 -4.63
C VAL A 21 -14.57 1.16 -5.21
N VAL A 22 -14.47 1.01 -6.53
CA VAL A 22 -14.50 -0.30 -7.20
C VAL A 22 -13.14 -1.00 -7.15
N VAL A 23 -12.07 -0.28 -7.49
CA VAL A 23 -10.73 -0.87 -7.60
C VAL A 23 -10.05 -0.89 -6.25
N VAL A 24 -10.04 0.24 -5.53
CA VAL A 24 -9.29 0.32 -4.27
C VAL A 24 -10.07 -0.35 -3.15
N ALA A 25 -11.32 0.02 -2.88
CA ALA A 25 -12.04 -0.54 -1.74
C ALA A 25 -12.57 -1.96 -2.03
N PHE A 26 -13.40 -2.13 -3.06
CA PHE A 26 -14.07 -3.41 -3.33
C PHE A 26 -13.08 -4.52 -3.69
N ALA A 27 -12.18 -4.31 -4.66
CA ALA A 27 -11.20 -5.35 -5.01
C ALA A 27 -10.24 -5.67 -3.86
N SER A 28 -9.80 -4.67 -3.06
CA SER A 28 -8.95 -4.95 -1.89
C SER A 28 -9.68 -5.77 -0.83
N TYR A 29 -10.95 -5.48 -0.55
CA TYR A 29 -11.73 -6.28 0.39
C TYR A 29 -11.95 -7.70 -0.12
N VAL A 30 -12.28 -7.87 -1.40
CA VAL A 30 -12.43 -9.20 -1.99
C VAL A 30 -11.11 -9.97 -1.94
N ALA A 31 -10.01 -9.33 -2.34
CA ALA A 31 -8.68 -9.93 -2.25
C ALA A 31 -8.32 -10.28 -0.81
N TRP A 32 -8.60 -9.40 0.15
CA TRP A 32 -8.39 -9.63 1.58
C TRP A 32 -9.20 -10.82 2.10
N PHE A 33 -10.51 -10.86 1.84
CA PHE A 33 -11.37 -11.97 2.26
C PHE A 33 -10.94 -13.29 1.59
N TRP A 34 -10.55 -13.25 0.32
CA TRP A 34 -10.03 -14.41 -0.38
C TRP A 34 -8.70 -14.90 0.21
N LEU A 35 -7.82 -13.97 0.59
CA LEU A 35 -6.51 -14.27 1.18
C LEU A 35 -6.65 -14.82 2.60
N VAL A 36 -7.52 -14.24 3.44
CA VAL A 36 -7.84 -14.74 4.78
C VAL A 36 -8.47 -16.14 4.71
N ARG A 37 -9.26 -16.41 3.67
CA ARG A 37 -9.90 -17.72 3.50
C ARG A 37 -8.95 -18.82 3.00
N ASN A 38 -7.90 -18.47 2.24
CA ASN A 38 -7.02 -19.45 1.60
C ASN A 38 -5.60 -19.51 2.21
N TYR A 39 -5.16 -18.52 2.99
CA TYR A 39 -3.78 -18.47 3.53
C TYR A 39 -3.72 -18.30 5.05
N PRO A 40 -2.76 -18.96 5.72
CA PRO A 40 -2.53 -18.77 7.14
C PRO A 40 -2.16 -17.31 7.46
N PRO A 41 -2.55 -16.79 8.65
CA PRO A 41 -2.46 -15.37 9.04
C PRO A 41 -1.11 -14.71 8.78
N THR A 42 -0.04 -15.50 8.83
CA THR A 42 1.36 -15.08 8.65
C THR A 42 1.63 -14.45 7.27
N ARG A 43 1.00 -14.92 6.18
CA ARG A 43 1.21 -14.33 4.83
C ARG A 43 0.50 -12.99 4.67
N VAL A 44 -0.63 -12.80 5.34
CA VAL A 44 -1.42 -11.57 5.32
C VAL A 44 -0.66 -10.44 6.02
N SER A 45 -0.04 -10.73 7.18
CA SER A 45 0.81 -9.75 7.88
C SER A 45 2.04 -9.35 7.07
N ALA A 46 2.68 -10.29 6.36
CA ALA A 46 3.85 -9.99 5.54
C ALA A 46 3.52 -9.00 4.40
N PHE A 47 2.33 -9.09 3.82
CA PHE A 47 1.87 -8.17 2.76
C PHE A 47 1.76 -6.71 3.23
N THR A 48 1.21 -6.48 4.42
CA THR A 48 1.11 -5.13 5.00
C THR A 48 2.48 -4.49 5.20
N PHE A 49 3.48 -5.29 5.60
CA PHE A 49 4.83 -4.77 5.77
C PHE A 49 5.63 -4.67 4.46
N LEU A 50 5.29 -5.45 3.44
CA LEU A 50 5.92 -5.36 2.13
C LEU A 50 5.41 -4.17 1.30
N SER A 51 4.20 -3.69 1.59
CA SER A 51 3.58 -2.52 0.97
C SER A 51 4.47 -1.25 0.97
N PRO A 52 5.06 -0.81 2.10
CA PRO A 52 5.99 0.32 2.10
C PRO A 52 7.27 0.06 1.29
N VAL A 53 7.77 -1.19 1.23
CA VAL A 53 8.93 -1.55 0.40
C VAL A 53 8.62 -1.38 -1.08
N PHE A 54 7.47 -1.89 -1.54
CA PHE A 54 7.00 -1.68 -2.91
C PHE A 54 6.75 -0.20 -3.21
N GLY A 55 6.19 0.55 -2.25
CA GLY A 55 5.99 2.00 -2.38
C GLY A 55 7.31 2.76 -2.59
N VAL A 56 8.35 2.43 -1.82
CA VAL A 56 9.69 3.01 -1.98
C VAL A 56 10.34 2.58 -3.29
N MET A 57 10.26 1.29 -3.66
CA MET A 57 10.80 0.80 -4.94
C MET A 57 10.12 1.45 -6.14
N ALA A 58 8.80 1.56 -6.13
CA ALA A 58 8.03 2.22 -7.18
C ALA A 58 8.31 3.72 -7.23
N GLY A 59 8.42 4.38 -6.06
CA GLY A 59 8.85 5.78 -5.96
C GLY A 59 10.23 6.00 -6.56
N ASN A 60 11.20 5.14 -6.22
CA ASN A 60 12.55 5.19 -6.80
C ASN A 60 12.53 4.98 -8.34
N LEU A 61 11.73 4.02 -8.82
CA LEU A 61 11.63 3.74 -10.26
C LEU A 61 10.94 4.87 -11.04
N MET A 62 9.96 5.55 -10.44
CA MET A 62 9.24 6.66 -11.09
C MET A 62 9.98 8.00 -11.02
N LEU A 63 10.67 8.31 -9.92
CA LEU A 63 11.37 9.59 -9.75
C LEU A 63 12.80 9.59 -10.32
N GLY A 64 13.43 8.43 -10.48
CA GLY A 64 14.79 8.34 -11.01
C GLY A 64 15.86 9.00 -10.13
N GLU A 65 15.52 9.38 -8.89
CA GLU A 65 16.45 9.99 -7.95
C GLU A 65 17.50 8.97 -7.48
N ALA A 66 18.75 9.43 -7.35
CA ALA A 66 19.85 8.61 -6.89
C ALA A 66 19.55 8.07 -5.49
N PHE A 67 19.59 6.74 -5.35
CA PHE A 67 19.48 6.00 -4.09
C PHE A 67 20.28 6.71 -2.98
N THR A 68 19.59 7.50 -2.15
CA THR A 68 20.25 8.14 -1.02
C THR A 68 20.58 7.06 0.01
N PRO A 69 21.75 7.12 0.66
CA PRO A 69 22.11 6.15 1.70
C PRO A 69 21.05 6.05 2.82
N SER A 70 20.35 7.15 3.09
CA SER A 70 19.21 7.20 4.03
C SER A 70 18.04 6.31 3.60
N LEU A 71 17.72 6.26 2.30
CA LEU A 71 16.66 5.41 1.76
C LEU A 71 17.04 3.93 1.87
N ALA A 72 18.29 3.60 1.56
CA ALA A 72 18.82 2.25 1.73
C ALA A 72 18.80 1.81 3.21
N ALA A 73 19.16 2.71 4.13
CA ALA A 73 19.07 2.45 5.57
C ALA A 73 17.62 2.27 6.05
N ALA A 74 16.67 3.07 5.55
CA ALA A 74 15.25 2.92 5.85
C ALA A 74 14.70 1.58 5.33
N LEU A 75 15.05 1.18 4.11
CA LEU A 75 14.68 -0.13 3.53
C LEU A 75 15.26 -1.29 4.34
N ALA A 76 16.54 -1.20 4.74
CA ALA A 76 17.18 -2.20 5.58
C ALA A 76 16.50 -2.32 6.96
N LEU A 77 16.13 -1.20 7.57
CA LEU A 77 15.41 -1.17 8.86
C LEU A 77 14.00 -1.79 8.74
N ILE A 78 13.29 -1.49 7.66
CA ILE A 78 11.98 -2.09 7.36
C ILE A 78 12.13 -3.60 7.15
N ALA A 79 13.07 -4.04 6.31
CA ALA A 79 13.33 -5.46 6.07
C ALA A 79 13.71 -6.20 7.38
N PHE A 80 14.51 -5.56 8.23
CA PHE A 80 14.87 -6.10 9.54
C PHE A 80 13.66 -6.21 10.48
N GLY A 81 12.80 -5.18 10.55
CA GLY A 81 11.56 -5.21 11.32
C GLY A 81 10.60 -6.31 10.86
N ILE A 82 10.46 -6.49 9.54
CA ILE A 82 9.68 -7.59 8.94
C ILE A 82 10.21 -8.94 9.39
N TYR A 83 11.52 -9.13 9.28
CA TYR A 83 12.16 -10.37 9.67
C TYR A 83 11.94 -10.68 11.16
N LEU A 84 12.07 -9.68 12.03
CA LEU A 84 11.87 -9.81 13.48
C LEU A 84 10.43 -10.20 13.84
N VAL A 85 9.43 -9.56 13.22
CA VAL A 85 8.01 -9.85 13.45
C VAL A 85 7.60 -11.20 12.86
N ASN A 86 8.13 -11.58 11.69
CA ASN A 86 7.85 -12.86 11.07
C ASN A 86 8.52 -14.04 11.80
N ARG A 87 9.64 -13.76 12.50
CA ARG A 87 10.33 -14.71 13.38
C ARG A 87 9.58 -14.91 14.70
N SER A 88 9.07 -13.85 15.33
CA SER A 88 8.52 -13.94 16.70
C SER A 88 7.19 -14.69 16.81
N ARG A 89 6.52 -14.98 15.68
CA ARG A 89 5.28 -15.76 15.66
C ARG A 89 5.46 -17.25 15.33
N GLN A 90 6.70 -17.72 15.21
CA GLN A 90 7.04 -19.13 14.99
C GLN A 90 7.61 -19.82 16.26
N GLY A 91 7.52 -19.19 17.43
CA GLY A 91 7.89 -19.75 18.73
C GLY A 91 6.68 -19.91 19.62
#